data_AF-A0A959F3D3-F1
#
_entry.id   AF-A0A959F3D3-F1
#
_cell.length_a   1.000
_cell.length_b   1.000
_cell.length_c   1.000
_cell.angle_alpha   90.00
_cell.angle_beta   90.00
_cell.angle_gamma   90.00
#
_symmetry.space_group_name_H-M   'P 1'
#
loop_
_entity.id
_entity.type
_entity.pdbx_description
1 polymer ?
#
loop_
_entity_poly.entity_id
_entity_poly.type
_entity_poly.pdbx_seq_one_letter_code
_entity_poly.pdbx_strand_id
1 'polypeptide(L)'
;MRRLLFRLMMIVSLMVLPFVVLIRTAVYLLEKHHFLPWLALLGGVLASALLIFIYLVYVQSWLRGALGNLRSMRRTYWLALAMVVVYCLPALFYLSNANAKHPQVVEEFTSLHPILRLSISTLVFLDKSLILTDASRLPEDYSRMGLPDKRHSLHYTQSTGYAHAVDMRTRGHSELRNGLIALYFRLMGFNTLRHVGTADHLHVSISSPDRKGAI
;
A
#
# COMPACT_ATOMS: atom_id res chain seq x y z
N MET A 1 -5.95 -16.64 30.59
CA MET A 1 -5.23 -16.71 29.29
C MET A 1 -6.16 -16.56 28.07
N ARG A 2 -7.19 -17.40 27.87
CA ARG A 2 -8.08 -17.33 26.69
C ARG A 2 -8.79 -15.97 26.48
N ARG A 3 -9.31 -15.36 27.55
CA ARG A 3 -9.95 -14.02 27.48
C ARG A 3 -8.98 -12.89 27.11
N LEU A 4 -7.71 -12.99 27.55
CA LEU A 4 -6.67 -12.00 27.23
C LEU A 4 -6.26 -12.12 25.75
N LEU A 5 -6.02 -13.35 25.28
CA LEU A 5 -5.69 -13.63 23.89
C LEU A 5 -6.79 -13.12 22.94
N PHE A 6 -8.06 -13.39 23.26
CA PHE A 6 -9.18 -12.90 22.46
C PHE A 6 -9.23 -11.37 22.37
N ARG A 7 -9.05 -10.66 23.49
CA ARG A 7 -9.02 -9.19 23.50
C ARG A 7 -7.86 -8.64 22.69
N LEU A 8 -6.68 -9.26 22.78
CA LEU A 8 -5.52 -8.86 22.02
C LEU A 8 -5.73 -9.07 20.52
N MET A 9 -6.26 -10.24 20.12
CA MET A 9 -6.63 -10.50 18.73
C MET A 9 -7.65 -9.47 18.22
N MET A 10 -8.67 -9.16 19.01
CA MET A 10 -9.67 -8.15 18.65
C MET A 10 -9.03 -6.78 18.43
N ILE A 11 -8.15 -6.33 19.32
CA ILE A 11 -7.44 -5.04 19.17
C ILE A 11 -6.58 -5.05 17.90
N VAL A 12 -5.83 -6.11 17.66
CA VAL A 12 -5.03 -6.26 16.43
C VAL A 12 -5.92 -6.21 15.19
N SER A 13 -7.06 -6.91 15.20
CA SER A 13 -8.02 -6.87 14.09
C SER A 13 -8.63 -5.49 13.88
N LEU A 14 -8.93 -4.76 14.96
CA LEU A 14 -9.45 -3.39 14.86
C LEU A 14 -8.44 -2.43 14.22
N MET A 15 -7.14 -2.63 14.46
CA MET A 15 -6.08 -1.78 13.91
C MET A 15 -5.65 -2.19 12.49
N VAL A 16 -5.48 -3.49 12.24
CA VAL A 16 -4.89 -4.00 11.00
C VAL A 16 -5.93 -4.21 9.90
N LEU A 17 -7.11 -4.73 10.24
CA LEU A 17 -8.10 -5.11 9.22
C LEU A 17 -8.58 -3.95 8.35
N PRO A 18 -8.82 -2.72 8.88
CA PRO A 18 -9.22 -1.59 8.04
C PRO A 18 -8.20 -1.26 6.94
N PHE A 19 -6.91 -1.37 7.24
CA PHE A 19 -5.85 -1.17 6.26
C PHE A 19 -5.81 -2.31 5.23
N VAL A 20 -5.94 -3.56 5.68
CA VAL A 20 -5.98 -4.71 4.76
C VAL A 20 -7.17 -4.58 3.81
N VAL A 21 -8.35 -4.24 4.30
CA VAL A 21 -9.56 -4.01 3.48
C VAL A 21 -9.34 -2.88 2.49
N LEU A 22 -8.76 -1.76 2.94
CA LEU A 22 -8.44 -0.62 2.08
C LEU A 22 -7.62 -1.02 0.85
N ILE A 23 -6.47 -1.67 1.07
CA ILE A 23 -5.58 -2.06 -0.04
C ILE A 23 -6.18 -3.21 -0.85
N ARG A 24 -6.72 -4.25 -0.20
CA ARG A 24 -7.23 -5.42 -0.91
C ARG A 24 -8.44 -5.13 -1.77
N THR A 25 -9.35 -4.30 -1.29
CA THR A 25 -10.49 -3.87 -2.12
C THR A 25 -10.00 -3.03 -3.29
N ALA A 26 -9.03 -2.13 -3.09
CA ALA A 26 -8.49 -1.34 -4.19
C ALA A 26 -7.79 -2.21 -5.25
N VAL A 27 -6.93 -3.14 -4.84
CA VAL A 27 -6.27 -4.09 -5.76
C VAL A 27 -7.31 -4.97 -6.47
N TYR A 28 -8.30 -5.49 -5.74
CA TYR A 28 -9.37 -6.32 -6.32
C TYR A 28 -10.16 -5.57 -7.40
N LEU A 29 -10.56 -4.32 -7.15
CA LEU A 29 -11.28 -3.49 -8.12
C LEU A 29 -10.42 -3.16 -9.35
N LEU A 30 -9.12 -2.92 -9.16
CA LEU A 30 -8.19 -2.72 -10.26
C LEU A 30 -8.05 -3.98 -11.13
N GLU A 31 -7.81 -5.13 -10.52
CA GLU A 31 -7.49 -6.37 -11.22
C GLU A 31 -8.71 -7.05 -11.86
N LYS A 32 -9.82 -7.10 -11.14
CA LYS A 32 -11.02 -7.86 -11.56
C LYS A 32 -12.03 -7.01 -12.32
N HIS A 33 -12.12 -5.73 -12.00
CA HIS A 33 -13.08 -4.82 -12.62
C HIS A 33 -12.43 -3.80 -13.55
N HIS A 34 -11.10 -3.80 -13.68
CA HIS A 34 -10.36 -2.90 -14.57
C HIS A 34 -10.66 -1.41 -14.32
N PHE A 35 -10.95 -1.06 -13.07
CA PHE A 35 -11.22 0.33 -12.69
C PHE A 35 -9.96 1.17 -12.84
N LEU A 36 -10.15 2.46 -13.12
CA LEU A 36 -9.06 3.44 -13.08
C LEU A 36 -8.41 3.46 -11.68
N PRO A 37 -7.09 3.71 -11.57
CA PRO A 37 -6.35 3.65 -10.30
C PRO A 37 -7.02 4.40 -9.14
N TRP A 38 -7.46 5.63 -9.38
CA TRP A 38 -8.13 6.46 -8.38
C TRP A 38 -9.52 5.99 -8.01
N LEU A 39 -10.28 5.45 -8.97
CA LEU A 39 -11.61 4.89 -8.73
C LEU A 39 -11.53 3.61 -7.89
N ALA A 40 -10.56 2.74 -8.20
CA ALA A 40 -10.27 1.55 -7.42
C ALA A 40 -9.87 1.91 -5.98
N LEU A 41 -8.98 2.90 -5.81
CA LEU A 41 -8.59 3.41 -4.50
C LEU A 41 -9.77 3.99 -3.72
N LEU A 42 -10.65 4.78 -4.38
CA LEU A 42 -11.86 5.31 -3.76
C LEU A 42 -12.75 4.17 -3.23
N GLY A 43 -12.92 3.09 -3.99
CA GLY A 43 -13.64 1.90 -3.53
C GLY A 43 -13.01 1.29 -2.26
N GLY A 44 -11.68 1.21 -2.19
CA GLY A 44 -10.96 0.80 -0.99
C GLY A 44 -11.20 1.73 0.21
N VAL A 45 -11.16 3.05 -0.01
CA VAL A 45 -11.44 4.07 1.03
C VAL A 45 -12.85 3.90 1.58
N LEU A 46 -13.85 3.75 0.72
CA LEU A 46 -15.24 3.56 1.13
C LEU A 46 -15.45 2.24 1.88
N ALA A 47 -14.83 1.15 1.44
CA ALA A 47 -14.91 -0.14 2.12
C ALA A 47 -14.26 -0.09 3.52
N SER A 48 -13.09 0.54 3.64
CA SER A 48 -12.40 0.73 4.91
C SER A 48 -13.19 1.64 5.86
N ALA A 49 -13.74 2.75 5.33
CA ALA A 49 -14.57 3.67 6.11
C ALA A 49 -15.85 2.99 6.62
N LEU A 50 -16.48 2.14 5.81
CA LEU A 50 -17.63 1.34 6.22
C LEU A 50 -17.27 0.37 7.36
N LEU A 51 -16.12 -0.29 7.29
CA LEU A 51 -15.66 -1.19 8.35
C LEU A 51 -15.38 -0.43 9.66
N ILE A 52 -14.67 0.70 9.59
CA ILE A 52 -14.42 1.55 10.76
C ILE A 52 -15.74 2.09 11.31
N PHE A 53 -16.68 2.47 10.46
CA PHE A 53 -18.02 2.87 10.89
C PHE A 53 -18.71 1.77 11.70
N ILE A 54 -18.70 0.52 11.21
CA ILE A 54 -19.25 -0.64 11.93
C ILE A 54 -18.56 -0.80 13.30
N TYR A 55 -17.24 -0.70 13.35
CA TYR A 55 -16.48 -0.76 14.60
C TYR A 55 -16.87 0.35 15.58
N LEU A 56 -16.96 1.59 15.12
CA LEU A 56 -17.32 2.72 15.97
C LEU A 56 -18.76 2.60 16.48
N VAL A 57 -19.71 2.15 15.64
CA VAL A 57 -21.10 1.91 16.06
C VAL A 57 -21.15 0.79 17.10
N TYR A 58 -20.42 -0.31 16.89
CA TYR A 58 -20.33 -1.40 17.85
C TYR A 58 -19.75 -0.96 19.20
N VAL A 59 -18.66 -0.19 19.20
CA VAL A 59 -18.06 0.35 20.43
C VAL A 59 -19.02 1.31 21.12
N GLN A 60 -19.70 2.19 20.38
CA GLN A 60 -20.67 3.12 20.96
C GLN A 60 -21.88 2.39 21.56
N SER A 61 -22.42 1.37 20.88
CA SER A 61 -23.55 0.61 21.38
C SER A 61 -23.19 -0.21 22.62
N TRP A 62 -21.97 -0.76 22.65
CA TRP A 62 -21.43 -1.44 23.83
C TRP A 62 -21.30 -0.50 25.03
N LEU A 63 -20.79 0.72 24.83
CA LEU A 63 -20.61 1.70 25.91
C LEU A 63 -21.92 2.32 26.41
N ARG A 64 -22.91 2.53 25.52
CA ARG A 64 -24.18 3.20 25.85
C ARG A 64 -25.33 2.25 26.13
N GLY A 65 -25.17 0.95 25.85
CA GLY A 65 -26.22 -0.06 25.96
C GLY A 65 -27.34 0.05 24.93
N ALA A 66 -27.23 0.95 23.93
CA ALA A 66 -28.25 1.18 22.93
C ALA A 66 -27.65 1.65 21.59
N LEU A 67 -28.33 1.34 20.49
CA LEU A 67 -27.99 1.89 19.18
C LEU A 67 -28.30 3.39 19.15
N GLY A 68 -27.36 4.18 18.64
CA GLY A 68 -27.54 5.62 18.48
C GLY A 68 -28.62 5.97 17.46
N ASN A 69 -29.19 7.17 17.56
CA ASN A 69 -30.13 7.68 16.56
C ASN A 69 -29.48 7.92 15.18
N LEU A 70 -30.29 8.10 14.13
CA LEU A 70 -29.81 8.29 12.74
C LEU A 70 -28.82 9.45 12.61
N ARG A 71 -29.03 10.54 13.37
CA ARG A 71 -28.11 11.70 13.40
C ARG A 71 -26.74 11.33 13.98
N SER A 72 -26.71 10.48 15.01
CA SER A 72 -25.47 9.94 15.59
C SER A 72 -24.76 8.99 14.61
N MET A 73 -25.50 8.13 13.93
CA MET A 73 -24.93 7.22 12.91
C MET A 73 -24.32 8.01 11.76
N ARG A 74 -25.02 9.02 11.22
CA ARG A 74 -24.48 9.89 10.17
C ARG A 74 -23.17 10.57 10.59
N ARG A 75 -23.10 11.13 11.80
CA ARG A 75 -21.87 11.73 12.32
C ARG A 75 -20.73 10.71 12.45
N THR A 76 -21.05 9.50 12.92
CA THR A 76 -20.07 8.42 13.08
C THR A 76 -19.52 7.96 11.72
N TYR A 77 -20.36 7.91 10.69
CA TYR A 77 -19.91 7.59 9.33
C TYR A 77 -18.95 8.66 8.79
N TRP A 78 -19.29 9.95 8.92
CA TRP A 78 -18.40 11.03 8.48
C TRP A 78 -17.08 11.05 9.24
N LEU A 79 -17.10 10.74 10.54
CA LEU A 79 -15.88 10.57 11.34
C LEU A 79 -15.03 9.41 10.81
N ALA A 80 -15.63 8.25 10.55
CA ALA A 80 -14.92 7.09 10.01
C ALA A 80 -14.27 7.40 8.65
N LEU A 81 -15.01 8.06 7.76
CA LEU A 81 -14.50 8.49 6.46
C LEU A 81 -13.35 9.50 6.61
N ALA A 82 -13.50 10.50 7.48
CA ALA A 82 -12.46 11.49 7.74
C ALA A 82 -11.18 10.84 8.27
N MET A 83 -11.28 9.85 9.16
CA MET A 83 -10.12 9.10 9.66
C MET A 83 -9.36 8.39 8.53
N VAL A 84 -10.07 7.73 7.61
CA VAL A 84 -9.43 7.06 6.45
C VAL A 84 -8.79 8.09 5.52
N VAL A 85 -9.47 9.19 5.22
CA VAL A 85 -8.95 10.24 4.33
C VAL A 85 -7.69 10.90 4.90
N VAL A 86 -7.71 11.27 6.19
CA VAL A 86 -6.56 11.86 6.89
C VAL A 86 -5.36 10.92 6.87
N TYR A 87 -5.60 9.61 6.97
CA TYR A 87 -4.54 8.61 6.84
C TYR A 87 -4.02 8.49 5.40
N CYS A 88 -4.90 8.42 4.41
CA CYS A 88 -4.53 8.21 3.00
C CYS A 88 -3.77 9.40 2.40
N LEU A 89 -4.20 10.63 2.66
CA LEU A 89 -3.64 11.82 2.01
C LEU A 89 -2.12 11.95 2.14
N PRO A 90 -1.50 11.99 3.34
CA PRO A 90 -0.05 12.07 3.45
C PRO A 90 0.63 10.84 2.83
N ALA A 91 0.04 9.66 2.99
CA ALA A 91 0.59 8.41 2.46
C ALA A 91 0.62 8.37 0.91
N LEU A 92 -0.21 9.14 0.23
CA LEU A 92 -0.27 9.20 -1.24
C LEU A 92 0.71 10.19 -1.86
N PHE A 93 1.22 11.15 -1.09
CA PHE A 93 1.99 12.28 -1.65
C PHE A 93 3.35 12.51 -0.99
N TYR A 94 3.64 11.86 0.14
CA TYR A 94 4.87 12.10 0.88
C TYR A 94 5.71 10.84 1.05
N LEU A 95 6.99 10.97 0.70
CA LEU A 95 8.07 10.05 1.06
C LEU A 95 9.18 10.86 1.73
N SER A 96 9.73 10.35 2.84
CA SER A 96 10.86 11.01 3.49
C SER A 96 12.16 10.76 2.72
N ASN A 97 13.04 11.75 2.66
CA ASN A 97 14.41 11.60 2.15
C ASN A 97 15.18 10.49 2.87
N ALA A 98 14.89 10.23 4.14
CA ALA A 98 15.52 9.15 4.91
C ALA A 98 15.14 7.75 4.40
N ASN A 99 14.04 7.63 3.66
CA ASN A 99 13.52 6.38 3.11
C ASN A 99 13.80 6.25 1.60
N ALA A 100 14.58 7.14 1.03
CA ALA A 100 14.96 7.16 -0.37
C ALA A 100 16.48 6.97 -0.50
N LYS A 101 16.92 6.15 -1.47
CA LYS A 101 18.35 5.94 -1.72
C LYS A 101 19.03 7.23 -2.18
N HIS A 102 18.34 8.02 -3.00
CA HIS A 102 18.77 9.31 -3.52
C HIS A 102 17.56 10.27 -3.58
N PRO A 103 17.76 11.60 -3.58
CA PRO A 103 16.67 12.57 -3.62
C PRO A 103 15.70 12.40 -4.80
N GLN A 104 16.19 11.95 -5.97
CA GLN A 104 15.35 11.73 -7.15
C GLN A 104 14.20 10.75 -6.89
N VAL A 105 14.42 9.71 -6.06
CA VAL A 105 13.38 8.71 -5.73
C VAL A 105 12.20 9.36 -4.99
N VAL A 106 12.43 10.45 -4.25
CA VAL A 106 11.36 11.21 -3.59
C VAL A 106 10.53 11.97 -4.61
N GLU A 107 11.17 12.58 -5.61
CA GLU A 107 10.47 13.30 -6.69
C GLU A 107 9.63 12.35 -7.55
N GLU A 108 10.18 11.16 -7.82
CA GLU A 108 9.53 10.09 -8.56
C GLU A 108 8.40 9.42 -7.78
N PHE A 109 8.32 9.56 -6.46
CA PHE A 109 7.34 8.83 -5.66
C PHE A 109 5.90 9.00 -6.16
N THR A 110 5.54 10.18 -6.66
CA THR A 110 4.19 10.47 -7.17
C THR A 110 3.90 9.89 -8.56
N SER A 111 4.94 9.46 -9.29
CA SER A 111 4.81 8.73 -10.55
C SER A 111 4.39 7.27 -10.31
N LEU A 112 4.56 6.74 -9.10
CA LEU A 112 4.08 5.41 -8.73
C LEU A 112 2.57 5.31 -8.73
N HIS A 113 2.07 4.11 -8.96
CA HIS A 113 0.66 3.78 -8.83
C HIS A 113 0.13 4.13 -7.42
N PRO A 114 -1.00 4.83 -7.27
CA PRO A 114 -1.46 5.36 -5.97
C PRO A 114 -1.74 4.27 -4.92
N ILE A 115 -2.23 3.09 -5.33
CA ILE A 115 -2.41 1.94 -4.43
C ILE A 115 -1.05 1.44 -3.89
N LEU A 116 -0.02 1.44 -4.74
CA LEU A 116 1.33 1.02 -4.37
C LEU A 116 1.95 2.04 -3.39
N ARG A 117 1.83 3.34 -3.67
CA ARG A 117 2.23 4.43 -2.74
C ARG A 117 1.66 4.26 -1.35
N LEU A 118 0.35 4.05 -1.25
CA LEU A 118 -0.34 3.90 0.02
C LEU A 118 0.17 2.69 0.82
N SER A 119 0.42 1.57 0.12
CA SER A 119 1.00 0.37 0.73
C SER A 119 2.44 0.59 1.21
N ILE A 120 3.27 1.26 0.42
CA ILE A 120 4.66 1.60 0.79
C ILE A 120 4.69 2.52 2.00
N SER A 121 3.93 3.61 1.99
CA SER A 121 3.93 4.62 3.06
C SER A 121 3.55 4.02 4.42
N THR A 122 2.66 3.03 4.40
CA THR A 122 2.30 2.28 5.60
C THR A 122 3.48 1.45 6.11
N LEU A 123 4.19 0.78 5.21
CA LEU A 123 5.37 0.02 5.58
C LEU A 123 6.49 0.92 6.08
N VAL A 124 6.72 2.08 5.46
CA VAL A 124 7.67 3.11 5.94
C VAL A 124 7.32 3.60 7.34
N PHE A 125 6.02 3.68 7.67
CA PHE A 125 5.61 4.04 9.02
C PHE A 125 6.03 2.99 10.06
N LEU A 126 5.89 1.70 9.72
CA LEU A 126 6.22 0.56 10.59
C LEU A 126 7.72 0.24 10.61
N ASP A 127 8.40 0.47 9.50
CA ASP A 127 9.81 0.16 9.28
C ASP A 127 10.55 1.42 8.80
N LYS A 128 11.04 2.19 9.76
CA LYS A 128 11.73 3.46 9.51
C LYS A 128 13.01 3.32 8.71
N SER A 129 13.60 2.13 8.65
CA SER A 129 14.85 1.89 7.89
C SER A 129 14.60 1.31 6.50
N LEU A 130 13.33 1.19 6.06
CA LEU A 130 13.00 0.79 4.69
C LEU A 130 13.53 1.85 3.71
N ILE A 131 14.31 1.43 2.72
CA ILE A 131 14.84 2.31 1.68
C ILE A 131 14.26 1.91 0.32
N LEU A 132 13.59 2.84 -0.34
CA LEU A 132 13.25 2.73 -1.76
C LEU A 132 14.50 3.04 -2.57
N THR A 133 14.85 2.11 -3.44
CA THR A 133 16.02 2.25 -4.30
C THR A 133 15.67 2.80 -5.68
N ASP A 134 14.43 2.57 -6.12
CA ASP A 134 13.95 2.94 -7.45
C ASP A 134 12.42 3.03 -7.44
N ALA A 135 11.86 4.09 -8.02
CA ALA A 135 10.42 4.33 -8.08
C ALA A 135 9.92 4.48 -9.52
N SER A 136 10.74 5.02 -10.43
CA SER A 136 10.47 4.96 -11.86
C SER A 136 11.77 4.98 -12.67
N ARG A 137 11.74 4.38 -13.86
CA ARG A 137 12.89 4.36 -14.77
C ARG A 137 12.51 4.94 -16.13
N LEU A 138 13.53 5.38 -16.85
CA LEU A 138 13.51 5.58 -18.28
C LEU A 138 14.34 4.50 -18.99
N PRO A 139 14.09 4.21 -20.28
CA PRO A 139 14.92 3.29 -21.06
C PRO A 139 16.41 3.64 -21.01
N GLU A 140 16.74 4.93 -21.05
CA GLU A 140 18.11 5.44 -21.02
C GLU A 140 18.84 5.05 -19.72
N ASP A 141 18.12 4.85 -18.62
CA ASP A 141 18.73 4.44 -17.35
C ASP A 141 19.29 3.02 -17.44
N TYR A 142 18.65 2.11 -18.18
CA TYR A 142 19.19 0.77 -18.44
C TYR A 142 20.45 0.83 -19.31
N SER A 143 20.40 1.65 -20.36
CA SER A 143 21.56 1.89 -21.23
C SER A 143 22.75 2.45 -20.43
N ARG A 144 22.55 3.40 -19.51
CA ARG A 144 23.61 3.91 -18.61
C ARG A 144 24.18 2.84 -17.66
N MET A 145 23.38 1.83 -17.32
CA MET A 145 23.82 0.67 -16.53
C MET A 145 24.52 -0.41 -17.37
N GLY A 146 24.63 -0.23 -18.69
CA GLY A 146 25.15 -1.26 -19.60
C GLY A 146 24.21 -2.47 -19.73
N LEU A 147 22.93 -2.29 -19.42
CA LEU A 147 21.89 -3.33 -19.54
C LEU A 147 21.09 -3.13 -20.83
N PRO A 148 20.59 -4.22 -21.45
CA PRO A 148 19.71 -4.10 -22.60
C PRO A 148 18.41 -3.40 -22.22
N ASP A 149 17.95 -2.52 -23.10
CA ASP A 149 16.69 -1.81 -22.91
C ASP A 149 15.52 -2.78 -22.75
N LYS A 150 14.91 -2.77 -21.57
CA LYS A 150 13.69 -3.54 -21.32
C LYS A 150 12.50 -2.74 -21.80
N ARG A 151 12.09 -2.90 -23.07
CA ARG A 151 10.98 -2.15 -23.71
C ARG A 151 9.66 -2.11 -22.92
N HIS A 152 9.46 -3.04 -21.98
CA HIS A 152 8.20 -3.21 -21.24
C HIS A 152 8.39 -3.34 -19.72
N SER A 153 9.35 -2.60 -19.16
CA SER A 153 9.59 -2.54 -17.71
C SER A 153 8.38 -1.94 -16.97
N LEU A 154 7.98 -2.55 -15.84
CA LEU A 154 6.91 -1.98 -14.98
C LEU A 154 7.36 -0.74 -14.20
N HIS A 155 8.67 -0.49 -14.15
CA HIS A 155 9.23 0.78 -13.66
C HIS A 155 8.99 1.94 -14.63
N TYR A 156 8.59 1.68 -15.87
CA TYR A 156 8.22 2.75 -16.80
C TYR A 156 6.78 3.19 -16.57
N THR A 157 6.51 4.45 -16.86
CA THR A 157 5.14 4.97 -16.91
C THR A 157 4.33 4.20 -17.96
N GLN A 158 3.27 3.54 -17.50
CA GLN A 158 2.35 2.78 -18.33
C GLN A 158 1.25 3.71 -18.88
N SER A 159 0.33 3.18 -19.70
CA SER A 159 -0.84 3.89 -20.24
C SER A 159 -1.76 4.48 -19.16
N THR A 160 -1.69 3.95 -17.93
CA THR A 160 -2.39 4.46 -16.75
C THR A 160 -1.83 5.80 -16.24
N GLY A 161 -0.68 6.25 -16.77
CA GLY A 161 0.04 7.43 -16.32
C GLY A 161 0.94 7.19 -15.10
N TYR A 162 1.13 5.93 -14.70
CA TYR A 162 1.92 5.58 -13.51
C TYR A 162 2.96 4.49 -13.80
N ALA A 163 4.03 4.48 -13.01
CA ALA A 163 4.89 3.31 -12.83
C ALA A 163 4.17 2.28 -11.93
N HIS A 164 4.27 1.01 -12.31
CA HIS A 164 3.57 -0.09 -11.66
C HIS A 164 4.46 -0.95 -10.77
N ALA A 165 5.72 -0.56 -10.62
CA ALA A 165 6.67 -1.26 -9.78
C ALA A 165 7.59 -0.31 -9.00
N VAL A 166 8.19 -0.85 -7.95
CA VAL A 166 9.13 -0.17 -7.06
C VAL A 166 10.18 -1.18 -6.58
N ASP A 167 11.41 -0.73 -6.40
CA ASP A 167 12.48 -1.54 -5.83
C ASP A 167 12.80 -1.06 -4.40
N MET A 168 12.92 -2.01 -3.47
CA MET A 168 13.24 -1.74 -2.06
C MET A 168 14.52 -2.48 -1.65
N ARG A 169 15.38 -1.80 -0.90
CA ARG A 169 16.64 -2.40 -0.42
C ARG A 169 16.38 -3.54 0.55
N THR A 170 17.01 -4.68 0.27
CA THR A 170 17.06 -5.87 1.14
C THR A 170 18.46 -6.09 1.73
N ARG A 171 19.50 -5.55 1.07
CA ARG A 171 20.89 -5.62 1.55
C ARG A 171 21.03 -5.00 2.95
N GLY A 172 21.66 -5.75 3.86
CA GLY A 172 21.91 -5.32 5.24
C GLY A 172 20.74 -5.59 6.20
N HIS A 173 19.65 -6.18 5.72
CA HIS A 173 18.52 -6.61 6.53
C HIS A 173 18.52 -8.13 6.70
N SER A 174 17.89 -8.62 7.79
CA SER A 174 17.77 -10.06 8.03
C SER A 174 16.82 -10.72 7.02
N GLU A 175 17.07 -12.00 6.73
CA GLU A 175 16.21 -12.81 5.85
C GLU A 175 14.76 -12.87 6.35
N LEU A 176 14.56 -12.93 7.67
CA LEU A 176 13.24 -12.87 8.28
C LEU A 176 12.53 -11.56 7.95
N ARG A 177 13.21 -10.42 8.09
CA ARG A 177 12.64 -9.11 7.77
C ARG A 177 12.28 -9.01 6.29
N ASN A 178 13.20 -9.39 5.41
CA ASN A 178 12.97 -9.40 3.96
C ASN A 178 11.77 -10.31 3.59
N GLY A 179 11.68 -11.48 4.23
CA GLY A 179 10.56 -12.41 4.08
C GLY A 179 9.23 -11.82 4.54
N LEU A 180 9.19 -11.14 5.69
CA LEU A 180 7.98 -10.50 6.22
C LEU A 180 7.51 -9.34 5.33
N ILE A 181 8.43 -8.54 4.79
CA ILE A 181 8.10 -7.46 3.85
C ILE A 181 7.51 -8.06 2.55
N ALA A 182 8.15 -9.09 2.00
CA ALA A 182 7.62 -9.76 0.81
C ALA A 182 6.26 -10.42 1.07
N LEU A 183 6.05 -10.98 2.27
CA LEU A 183 4.76 -11.54 2.68
C LEU A 183 3.70 -10.44 2.81
N TYR A 184 4.04 -9.30 3.43
CA TYR A 184 3.15 -8.14 3.55
C TYR A 184 2.60 -7.71 2.18
N PHE A 185 3.47 -7.50 1.19
CA PHE A 185 3.04 -7.09 -0.15
C PHE A 185 2.19 -8.17 -0.84
N ARG A 186 2.58 -9.45 -0.73
CA ARG A 186 1.78 -10.57 -1.27
C ARG A 186 0.38 -10.64 -0.63
N LEU A 187 0.29 -10.47 0.68
CA LEU A 187 -0.98 -10.45 1.40
C LEU A 187 -1.86 -9.27 0.98
N MET A 188 -1.28 -8.15 0.58
CA MET A 188 -2.00 -6.98 0.04
C MET A 188 -2.38 -7.15 -1.43
N GLY A 189 -1.88 -8.19 -2.13
CA GLY A 189 -2.19 -8.48 -3.53
C GLY A 189 -1.17 -7.99 -4.54
N PHE A 190 0.03 -7.61 -4.09
CA PHE A 190 1.11 -7.25 -5.00
C PHE A 190 1.95 -8.48 -5.36
N ASN A 191 2.61 -8.40 -6.50
CA ASN A 191 3.65 -9.34 -6.87
C ASN A 191 4.97 -8.92 -6.22
N THR A 192 5.79 -9.90 -5.86
CA THR A 192 7.10 -9.65 -5.26
C THR A 192 8.16 -10.58 -5.83
N LEU A 193 9.31 -10.04 -6.20
CA LEU A 193 10.47 -10.80 -6.67
C LEU A 193 11.73 -10.23 -6.04
N ARG A 194 12.52 -11.05 -5.32
CA ARG A 194 13.81 -10.61 -4.81
C ARG A 194 14.88 -10.89 -5.85
N HIS A 195 15.63 -9.86 -6.20
CA HIS A 195 16.85 -9.99 -6.98
C HIS A 195 18.02 -10.03 -6.02
N VAL A 196 18.80 -11.12 -6.05
CA VAL A 196 20.01 -11.30 -5.24
C VAL A 196 21.23 -10.97 -6.09
N GLY A 197 22.26 -10.35 -5.51
CA GLY A 197 23.50 -10.02 -6.20
C GLY A 197 24.10 -8.68 -5.74
N THR A 198 24.78 -7.99 -6.66
CA THR A 198 25.41 -6.68 -6.39
C THR A 198 24.42 -5.58 -5.99
N ALA A 199 23.21 -5.65 -6.52
CA ALA A 199 22.08 -4.80 -6.14
C ALA A 199 20.97 -5.64 -5.50
N ASP A 200 21.19 -6.24 -4.33
CA ASP A 200 20.15 -7.00 -3.62
C ASP A 200 18.97 -6.09 -3.24
N HIS A 201 17.82 -6.35 -3.86
CA HIS A 201 16.57 -5.61 -3.66
C HIS A 201 15.33 -6.50 -3.83
N LEU A 202 14.23 -6.07 -3.23
CA LEU A 202 12.90 -6.60 -3.44
C LEU A 202 12.18 -5.75 -4.48
N HIS A 203 11.88 -6.33 -5.63
CA HIS A 203 10.96 -5.79 -6.61
C HIS A 203 9.53 -6.04 -6.16
N VAL A 204 8.69 -5.02 -6.17
CA VAL A 204 7.26 -5.11 -5.86
C VAL A 204 6.47 -4.45 -6.97
N SER A 205 5.44 -5.14 -7.47
CA SER A 205 4.65 -4.63 -8.59
C SER A 205 3.15 -4.89 -8.42
N ILE A 206 2.35 -4.04 -9.06
CA ILE A 206 0.90 -4.16 -9.20
C ILE A 206 0.53 -4.39 -10.67
N SER A 207 -0.60 -5.06 -10.92
CA SER A 207 -1.07 -5.34 -12.28
C SER A 207 -1.07 -4.10 -13.18
N SER A 208 -0.52 -4.21 -14.39
CA SER A 208 -0.63 -3.20 -15.44
C SER A 208 -1.60 -3.68 -16.52
N PRO A 209 -2.50 -2.82 -17.05
CA PRO A 209 -3.33 -3.17 -18.20
C PRO A 209 -2.49 -3.42 -19.45
N ASP A 210 -1.34 -2.77 -19.58
CA ASP A 210 -0.42 -2.91 -20.72
C ASP A 210 0.33 -4.24 -20.68
N ARG A 211 0.43 -4.87 -19.50
CA ARG A 211 1.20 -6.09 -19.31
C ARG A 211 0.63 -6.95 -18.19
N LYS A 212 -0.44 -7.68 -18.52
CA LYS A 212 -1.09 -8.63 -17.60
C LYS A 212 -0.09 -9.71 -17.15
N GLY A 213 0.06 -9.87 -15.84
CA GLY A 213 0.91 -10.92 -15.25
C GLY A 213 2.41 -10.65 -15.26
N ALA A 214 2.86 -9.46 -15.67
CA ALA A 214 4.28 -9.11 -15.57
C ALA A 214 4.72 -8.91 -14.11
N ILE A 215 5.95 -9.33 -13.84
CA ILE A 215 6.70 -9.13 -12.59
C ILE A 215 8.10 -8.68 -12.99
#